data_AF-A0A397V267-F1
#
_entry.id   AF-A0A397V267-F1
#
_cell.length_a   1.000
_cell.length_b   1.000
_cell.length_c   1.000
_cell.angle_alpha   90.00
_cell.angle_beta   90.00
_cell.angle_gamma   90.00
#
_symmetry.space_group_name_H-M   'P 1'
#
loop_
_entity.id
_entity.type
_entity.pdbx_description
1 polymer ?
#
loop_
_entity_poly.entity_id
_entity_poly.type
_entity_poly.pdbx_seq_one_letter_code
_entity_poly.pdbx_strand_id
1 'polypeptide(L)'
;MYAYIASPWNWFDLVAILFPTITSIIWLYDITIPVWIITISVFLLEIKFLLFFHVLEYFGTYFAIMIGVAQKIFSFFVVLGILVLAFAHSLHILLSPTTEYSYNQPSYTDDTNNPWNLVSIYQFISSNGTVEGLSLVEIPDDNTNMLPLFSTSLLAVYFMLTGDSSAVSSWVYKNNWMLVFLMVIFSFFTTIYLLNLFITLLGIAVDETNNEESFLQLKCEILSEIELFWILPYQRRKKNWFPEILYYEASVHELKKYLKKITEDDEIFENLLPSVKKKLQNLFPEIKELAEIKDSNKEIKDSKEEIKDTIKAQKDELIKDLKAQKDESLKDLKAQIDELLKNLKAQIDESLKDKLKAQIDESLADRLKIQIDDALKDPIDKFNKLIEFIEKKESE
;
A
#
# COMPACT_ATOMS: atom_id res chain seq x y z
N MET A 1 13.62 34.86 19.63
CA MET A 1 15.05 34.48 19.75
C MET A 1 15.23 32.96 19.85
N TYR A 2 14.58 32.26 20.78
CA TYR A 2 14.65 30.79 20.88
C TYR A 2 14.20 30.05 19.60
N ALA A 3 13.08 30.45 18.99
CA ALA A 3 12.60 29.85 17.74
C ALA A 3 13.59 30.03 16.57
N TYR A 4 14.30 31.16 16.51
CA TYR A 4 15.29 31.44 15.46
C TYR A 4 16.54 30.56 15.60
N ILE A 5 17.01 30.33 16.84
CA ILE A 5 18.21 29.52 17.13
C ILE A 5 17.91 28.01 16.97
N ALA A 6 16.66 27.59 17.19
CA ALA A 6 16.25 26.20 17.06
C ALA A 6 16.06 25.75 15.60
N SER A 7 15.95 26.68 14.64
CA SER A 7 15.77 26.34 13.22
C SER A 7 17.09 25.92 12.57
N PRO A 8 17.21 24.68 12.07
CA PRO A 8 18.41 24.23 11.35
C PRO A 8 18.72 25.07 10.10
N TRP A 9 17.68 25.63 9.48
CA TRP A 9 17.79 26.45 8.27
C TRP A 9 18.51 27.76 8.52
N ASN A 10 18.29 28.39 9.66
CA ASN A 10 18.96 29.64 10.01
C ASN A 10 20.46 29.41 10.25
N TRP A 11 20.83 28.25 10.79
CA TRP A 11 22.23 27.85 10.93
C TRP A 11 22.87 27.58 9.56
N PHE A 12 22.17 26.88 8.68
CA PHE A 12 22.65 26.65 7.31
C PHE A 12 22.86 27.98 6.58
N ASP A 13 21.89 28.89 6.63
CA ASP A 13 21.96 30.20 6.00
C ASP A 13 23.11 31.04 6.53
N LEU A 14 23.30 31.04 7.85
CA LEU A 14 24.42 31.71 8.49
C LEU A 14 25.76 31.15 8.02
N VAL A 15 25.89 29.82 7.94
CA VAL A 15 27.11 29.18 7.43
C VAL A 15 27.33 29.51 5.95
N ALA A 16 26.28 29.46 5.14
CA ALA A 16 26.35 29.74 3.71
C ALA A 16 26.73 31.20 3.40
N ILE A 17 26.49 32.14 4.33
CA ILE A 17 26.91 33.53 4.20
C ILE A 17 28.30 33.75 4.82
N LEU A 18 28.54 33.26 6.04
CA LEU A 18 29.79 33.50 6.75
C LEU A 18 30.98 32.81 6.09
N PHE A 19 30.83 31.56 5.66
CA PHE A 19 31.94 30.78 5.12
C PHE A 19 32.54 31.39 3.85
N PRO A 20 31.74 31.79 2.83
CA PRO A 20 32.27 32.49 1.65
C PRO A 20 32.78 33.90 1.98
N THR A 21 32.18 34.59 2.96
CA THR A 21 32.65 35.91 3.38
C THR A 21 34.03 35.85 4.03
N ILE A 22 34.23 34.90 4.95
CA ILE A 22 35.54 34.65 5.59
C ILE A 22 36.56 34.27 4.53
N THR A 23 36.19 33.37 3.61
CA THR A 23 37.07 32.96 2.50
C THR A 23 37.46 34.15 1.64
N SER A 24 36.52 35.04 1.32
CA SER A 24 36.80 36.26 0.55
C SER A 24 37.71 37.24 1.30
N ILE A 25 37.53 37.38 2.62
CA ILE A 25 38.39 38.23 3.47
C ILE A 25 39.81 37.67 3.52
N ILE A 26 39.97 36.36 3.75
CA ILE A 26 41.29 35.69 3.76
C ILE A 26 41.97 35.90 2.41
N TRP A 27 41.21 35.87 1.32
CA TRP A 27 41.74 36.06 -0.03
C TRP A 27 42.28 37.47 -0.23
N LEU A 28 41.56 38.48 0.29
CA LEU A 28 41.98 39.88 0.26
C LEU A 28 43.23 40.16 1.10
N TYR A 29 43.54 39.32 2.09
CA TYR A 29 44.78 39.38 2.86
C TYR A 29 45.98 38.71 2.17
N ASP A 30 45.88 38.41 0.87
CA ASP A 30 46.94 37.81 0.03
C ASP A 30 47.43 36.43 0.53
N ILE A 31 46.59 35.72 1.29
CA ILE A 31 46.84 34.34 1.67
C ILE A 31 46.39 33.45 0.52
N THR A 32 47.29 32.58 0.03
CA THR A 32 46.92 31.56 -0.96
C THR A 32 45.95 30.57 -0.33
N ILE A 33 44.68 30.63 -0.73
CA ILE A 33 43.63 29.76 -0.19
C ILE A 33 43.68 28.40 -0.91
N PRO A 34 43.65 27.28 -0.17
CA PRO A 34 43.48 25.96 -0.77
C PRO A 34 42.19 25.86 -1.61
N VAL A 35 42.29 25.22 -2.78
CA VAL A 35 41.16 25.05 -3.72
C VAL A 35 39.93 24.43 -3.06
N TRP A 36 40.11 23.52 -2.10
CA TRP A 36 39.01 22.88 -1.40
C TRP A 36 38.13 23.86 -0.60
N ILE A 37 38.71 24.92 -0.01
CA ILE A 37 37.94 25.95 0.74
C ILE A 37 37.10 26.79 -0.23
N ILE A 38 37.68 27.17 -1.37
CA ILE A 38 36.98 27.90 -2.43
C ILE A 38 35.82 27.04 -2.95
N THR A 39 36.06 25.75 -3.17
CA THR A 39 35.06 24.80 -3.65
C THR A 39 33.89 24.68 -2.68
N ILE A 40 34.15 24.51 -1.38
CA ILE A 40 33.08 24.48 -0.36
C ILE A 40 32.31 25.80 -0.31
N SER A 41 33.00 26.93 -0.44
CA SER A 41 32.36 28.25 -0.45
C SER A 41 31.40 28.42 -1.62
N VAL A 42 31.83 28.06 -2.83
CA VAL A 42 30.99 28.11 -4.03
C VAL A 42 29.81 27.15 -3.89
N PHE A 43 30.05 25.92 -3.45
CA PHE A 43 29.01 24.92 -3.23
C PHE A 43 27.93 25.41 -2.24
N LEU A 44 28.33 26.00 -1.11
CA LEU A 44 27.39 26.56 -0.14
C LEU A 44 26.55 27.71 -0.74
N LEU A 45 27.15 28.57 -1.56
CA LEU A 45 26.44 29.64 -2.25
C LEU A 45 25.45 29.11 -3.29
N GLU A 46 25.81 28.05 -4.02
CA GLU A 46 24.91 27.41 -5.00
C GLU A 46 23.72 26.73 -4.33
N ILE A 47 23.93 26.04 -3.21
CA ILE A 47 22.82 25.49 -2.41
C ILE A 47 21.96 26.63 -1.84
N LYS A 48 22.56 27.71 -1.34
CA LYS A 48 21.80 28.88 -0.87
C LYS A 48 20.98 29.53 -1.99
N PHE A 49 21.53 29.60 -3.19
CA PHE A 49 20.81 30.07 -4.37
C PHE A 49 19.57 29.20 -4.66
N LEU A 50 19.73 27.88 -4.59
CA LEU A 50 18.62 26.94 -4.76
C LEU A 50 17.51 27.14 -3.71
N LEU A 51 17.87 27.45 -2.47
CA LEU A 51 16.89 27.69 -1.40
C LEU A 51 16.01 28.92 -1.63
N PHE A 52 16.44 29.93 -2.40
CA PHE A 52 15.58 31.08 -2.73
C PHE A 52 14.30 30.68 -3.49
N PHE A 53 14.32 29.53 -4.19
CA PHE A 53 13.15 29.04 -4.89
C PHE A 53 12.03 28.56 -3.96
N HIS A 54 12.29 28.39 -2.65
CA HIS A 54 11.25 27.95 -1.69
C HIS A 54 10.08 28.95 -1.55
N VAL A 55 10.26 30.23 -1.91
CA VAL A 55 9.19 31.26 -1.88
C VAL A 55 8.26 31.14 -3.09
N LEU A 56 8.74 30.59 -4.22
CA LEU A 56 7.96 30.48 -5.44
C LEU A 56 6.94 29.35 -5.31
N GLU A 57 5.69 29.58 -5.71
CA GLU A 57 4.61 28.59 -5.55
C GLU A 57 4.91 27.24 -6.21
N TYR A 58 5.44 27.25 -7.44
CA TYR A 58 5.77 26.03 -8.17
C TYR A 58 6.85 25.17 -7.48
N PHE A 59 7.86 25.79 -6.89
CA PHE A 59 8.98 25.08 -6.25
C PHE A 59 8.76 24.86 -4.76
N GLY A 60 8.11 25.81 -4.09
CA GLY A 60 7.85 25.85 -2.65
C GLY A 60 7.06 24.65 -2.15
N THR A 61 6.15 24.09 -2.96
CA THR A 61 5.48 22.83 -2.63
C THR A 61 6.46 21.67 -2.45
N TYR A 62 7.44 21.54 -3.35
CA TYR A 62 8.48 20.52 -3.23
C TYR A 62 9.39 20.76 -2.02
N PHE A 63 9.74 22.01 -1.72
CA PHE A 63 10.48 22.35 -0.50
C PHE A 63 9.71 22.01 0.76
N ALA A 64 8.41 22.30 0.81
CA ALA A 64 7.55 21.94 1.94
C ALA A 64 7.53 20.43 2.18
N ILE A 65 7.38 19.64 1.12
CA ILE A 65 7.45 18.17 1.19
C ILE A 65 8.82 17.72 1.69
N MET A 66 9.92 18.21 1.08
CA MET A 66 11.28 17.83 1.49
C MET A 66 11.56 18.14 2.96
N ILE A 67 11.13 19.31 3.44
CA ILE A 67 11.30 19.74 4.84
C ILE A 67 10.45 18.87 5.78
N GLY A 68 9.16 18.69 5.47
CA GLY A 68 8.24 17.92 6.29
C GLY A 68 8.67 16.45 6.40
N VAL A 69 9.12 15.88 5.28
CA VAL A 69 9.69 14.53 5.22
C VAL A 69 10.94 14.44 6.09
N ALA A 70 11.90 15.36 5.95
CA ALA A 70 13.14 15.35 6.72
C ALA A 70 12.90 15.38 8.23
N GLN A 71 11.92 16.18 8.69
CA GLN A 71 11.54 16.23 10.11
C GLN A 71 10.97 14.90 10.61
N LYS A 72 10.14 14.22 9.81
CA LYS A 72 9.53 12.93 10.19
C LYS A 72 10.54 11.79 10.24
N ILE A 73 11.49 11.75 9.31
CA ILE A 73 12.46 10.64 9.20
C ILE A 73 13.77 10.90 9.96
N PHE A 74 13.91 12.05 10.64
CA PHE A 74 15.16 12.39 11.32
C PHE A 74 15.60 11.34 12.35
N SER A 75 14.67 10.82 13.15
CA SER A 75 14.94 9.76 14.13
C SER A 75 15.47 8.48 13.48
N PHE A 76 15.06 8.17 12.25
CA PHE A 76 15.57 7.02 11.50
C PHE A 76 17.06 7.21 11.16
N PHE A 77 17.48 8.41 10.72
CA PHE A 77 18.88 8.70 10.43
C PHE A 77 19.78 8.59 11.67
N VAL A 78 19.26 8.91 12.87
CA VAL A 78 19.99 8.72 14.12
C VAL A 78 20.27 7.23 14.37
N VAL A 79 19.25 6.37 14.23
CA VAL A 79 19.41 4.93 14.39
C VAL A 79 20.37 4.36 13.34
N LEU A 80 20.22 4.79 12.08
CA LEU A 80 21.12 4.40 11.00
C LEU A 80 22.57 4.82 11.29
N GLY A 81 22.78 6.04 11.78
CA GLY A 81 24.11 6.56 12.12
C GLY A 81 24.79 5.77 13.24
N ILE A 82 24.05 5.41 14.29
CA ILE A 82 24.56 4.55 15.37
C ILE A 82 24.96 3.17 14.83
N LEU A 83 24.13 2.60 13.94
CA LEU A 83 24.43 1.31 13.33
C LEU A 83 25.68 1.38 12.44
N VAL A 84 25.79 2.40 11.60
CA VAL A 84 26.96 2.65 10.74
C VAL A 84 28.23 2.80 11.58
N LEU A 85 28.17 3.55 12.70
CA LEU A 85 29.28 3.69 13.63
C LEU A 85 29.68 2.35 14.26
N ALA A 86 28.71 1.52 14.66
CA ALA A 86 28.98 0.21 15.23
C ALA A 86 29.71 -0.71 14.24
N PHE A 87 29.24 -0.79 12.99
CA PHE A 87 29.92 -1.57 11.96
C PHE A 87 31.28 -1.02 11.59
N ALA A 88 31.43 0.30 11.47
CA ALA A 88 32.71 0.93 11.16
C ALA A 88 33.74 0.62 12.27
N HIS A 89 33.32 0.68 13.52
CA HIS A 89 34.17 0.32 14.64
C HIS A 89 34.54 -1.17 14.64
N SER A 90 33.57 -2.06 14.41
CA SER A 90 33.82 -3.51 14.34
C SER A 90 34.75 -3.91 13.20
N LEU A 91 34.55 -3.36 12.00
CA LEU A 91 35.40 -3.62 10.83
C LEU A 91 36.79 -3.02 11.00
N HIS A 92 36.88 -1.81 11.58
CA HIS A 92 38.16 -1.20 11.93
C HIS A 92 38.95 -2.13 12.86
N ILE A 93 38.34 -2.64 13.93
CA ILE A 93 39.04 -3.56 14.85
C ILE A 93 39.44 -4.87 14.14
N LEU A 94 38.55 -5.44 13.32
CA LEU A 94 38.80 -6.74 12.68
C LEU A 94 39.87 -6.68 11.59
N LEU A 95 39.86 -5.61 10.79
CA LEU A 95 40.62 -5.49 9.54
C LEU A 95 41.75 -4.44 9.62
N SER A 96 42.01 -3.87 10.80
CA SER A 96 43.21 -3.08 11.02
C SER A 96 44.46 -3.97 11.02
N PRO A 97 45.54 -3.52 10.37
CA PRO A 97 46.84 -4.16 10.50
C PRO A 97 47.36 -4.01 11.93
N THR A 98 47.95 -5.09 12.44
CA THR A 98 48.59 -5.17 13.76
C THR A 98 50.08 -4.85 13.69
N THR A 99 50.67 -4.97 12.51
CA THR A 99 52.08 -4.70 12.24
C THR A 99 52.26 -3.37 11.52
N GLU A 100 53.36 -2.68 11.83
CA GLU A 100 53.73 -1.47 11.08
C GLU A 100 54.11 -1.83 9.64
N TYR A 101 53.64 -1.02 8.70
CA TYR A 101 53.90 -1.19 7.27
C TYR A 101 54.23 0.15 6.63
N SER A 102 54.91 0.10 5.48
CA SER A 102 55.18 1.27 4.63
C SER A 102 54.88 0.91 3.18
N TYR A 103 54.26 1.81 2.43
CA TYR A 103 54.02 1.59 0.99
C TYR A 103 55.29 1.65 0.14
N ASN A 104 56.38 2.22 0.67
CA ASN A 104 57.63 2.36 -0.07
C ASN A 104 58.50 1.08 -0.02
N GLN A 105 58.19 0.15 0.89
CA GLN A 105 58.98 -1.05 1.09
C GLN A 105 58.08 -2.26 1.36
N PRO A 106 58.26 -3.37 0.62
CA PRO A 106 57.47 -4.57 0.83
C PRO A 106 57.68 -5.14 2.23
N SER A 107 56.58 -5.40 2.93
CA SER A 107 56.56 -5.98 4.27
C SER A 107 55.66 -7.22 4.26
N TYR A 108 56.27 -8.40 4.15
CA TYR A 108 55.57 -9.67 4.20
C TYR A 108 55.57 -10.19 5.64
N THR A 109 54.66 -9.68 6.44
CA THR A 109 54.41 -10.15 7.81
C THR A 109 53.34 -11.23 7.83
N ASP A 110 53.23 -12.00 8.91
CA ASP A 110 52.13 -12.96 9.11
C ASP A 110 50.76 -12.27 9.35
N ASP A 111 50.72 -10.94 9.28
CA ASP A 111 49.54 -10.12 9.45
C ASP A 111 48.67 -10.14 8.20
N THR A 112 47.52 -10.80 8.26
CA THR A 112 46.59 -10.92 7.14
C THR A 112 45.99 -9.59 6.68
N ASN A 113 46.06 -8.54 7.50
CA ASN A 113 45.47 -7.23 7.21
C ASN A 113 46.50 -6.21 6.69
N ASN A 114 47.77 -6.60 6.60
CA ASN A 114 48.82 -5.77 6.00
C ASN A 114 48.53 -5.58 4.49
N PRO A 115 48.51 -4.34 3.96
CA PRO A 115 48.23 -4.08 2.55
C PRO A 115 49.09 -4.89 1.56
N TRP A 116 50.35 -5.18 1.90
CA TRP A 116 51.23 -6.00 1.06
C TRP A 116 50.79 -7.47 0.91
N ASN A 117 49.95 -7.97 1.82
CA ASN A 117 49.38 -9.31 1.76
C ASN A 117 47.99 -9.34 1.07
N LEU A 118 47.41 -8.17 0.78
CA LEU A 118 46.08 -8.02 0.18
C LEU A 118 46.14 -7.77 -1.34
N VAL A 119 47.28 -7.30 -1.83
CA VAL A 119 47.50 -7.00 -3.26
C VAL A 119 47.60 -8.25 -4.12
N SER A 120 47.29 -8.09 -5.40
CA SER A 120 47.38 -9.16 -6.38
C SER A 120 48.84 -9.53 -6.69
N ILE A 121 49.11 -10.84 -6.76
CA ILE A 121 50.40 -11.39 -7.19
C ILE A 121 50.22 -12.04 -8.56
N TYR A 122 50.87 -11.48 -9.56
CA TYR A 122 50.83 -11.96 -10.94
C TYR A 122 51.96 -12.94 -11.19
N GLN A 123 51.62 -14.19 -11.49
CA GLN A 123 52.58 -15.23 -11.84
C GLN A 123 52.76 -15.31 -13.36
N PHE A 124 54.00 -15.46 -13.83
CA PHE A 124 54.25 -15.67 -15.25
C PHE A 124 53.93 -17.11 -15.65
N ILE A 125 53.03 -17.26 -16.61
CA ILE A 125 52.68 -18.56 -17.20
C ILE A 125 53.31 -18.61 -18.58
N SER A 126 54.31 -19.49 -18.74
CA SER A 126 54.96 -19.72 -20.02
C SER A 126 54.00 -20.34 -21.05
N SER A 127 54.34 -20.28 -22.33
CA SER A 127 53.55 -20.84 -23.44
C SER A 127 53.31 -22.35 -23.36
N ASN A 128 54.09 -23.07 -22.54
CA ASN A 128 53.93 -24.51 -22.27
C ASN A 128 53.05 -24.79 -21.03
N GLY A 129 52.43 -23.77 -20.43
CA GLY A 129 51.58 -23.90 -19.25
C GLY A 129 52.34 -24.08 -17.93
N THR A 130 53.68 -24.04 -17.94
CA THR A 130 54.48 -24.07 -16.71
C THR A 130 54.52 -22.68 -16.07
N VAL A 131 54.23 -22.62 -14.76
CA VAL A 131 54.37 -21.42 -13.94
C VAL A 131 55.85 -21.15 -13.71
N GLU A 132 56.34 -20.03 -14.21
CA GLU A 132 57.71 -19.57 -13.95
C GLU A 132 57.81 -19.03 -12.52
N GLY A 133 58.93 -19.26 -11.84
CA GLY A 133 59.14 -18.83 -10.45
C GLY A 133 59.29 -17.32 -10.23
N LEU A 134 59.04 -16.52 -11.27
CA LEU A 134 59.01 -15.06 -11.21
C LEU A 134 57.57 -14.61 -10.98
N SER A 135 57.39 -13.63 -10.09
CA SER A 135 56.08 -13.03 -9.79
C SER A 135 56.20 -11.51 -9.70
N LEU A 136 55.21 -10.80 -10.23
CA LEU A 136 55.05 -9.36 -10.03
C LEU A 136 54.03 -9.12 -8.92
N VAL A 137 54.35 -8.22 -8.00
CA VAL A 137 53.46 -7.82 -6.90
C VAL A 137 52.99 -6.40 -7.17
N GLU A 138 51.68 -6.17 -7.08
CA GLU A 138 51.10 -4.84 -7.18
C GLU A 138 51.47 -3.99 -5.96
N ILE A 139 51.75 -2.70 -6.16
CA ILE A 139 52.13 -1.81 -5.06
C ILE A 139 50.85 -1.39 -4.34
N PRO A 140 50.71 -1.66 -3.02
CA PRO A 140 49.53 -1.26 -2.27
C PRO A 140 49.43 0.27 -2.16
N ASP A 141 48.21 0.75 -2.07
CA ASP A 141 47.85 2.14 -1.83
C ASP A 141 46.92 2.27 -0.60
N ASP A 142 46.54 3.50 -0.26
CA ASP A 142 45.63 3.79 0.85
C ASP A 142 44.22 3.19 0.67
N ASN A 143 43.83 2.84 -0.55
CA ASN A 143 42.54 2.22 -0.84
C ASN A 143 42.58 0.69 -0.71
N THR A 144 43.77 0.09 -0.77
CA THR A 144 43.97 -1.37 -0.66
C THR A 144 43.45 -1.90 0.67
N ASN A 145 43.66 -1.16 1.76
CA ASN A 145 43.00 -1.37 3.04
C ASN A 145 42.49 -0.02 3.58
N MET A 146 41.19 0.24 3.43
CA MET A 146 40.54 1.47 3.92
C MET A 146 40.19 1.44 5.42
N LEU A 147 40.39 0.32 6.11
CA LEU A 147 39.97 0.10 7.49
C LEU A 147 41.02 0.42 8.60
N PRO A 148 42.29 0.78 8.34
CA PRO A 148 43.26 1.10 9.41
C PRO A 148 42.95 2.37 10.18
N LEU A 149 42.26 3.35 9.59
CA LEU A 149 41.84 4.57 10.29
C LEU A 149 40.32 4.52 10.52
N PHE A 150 39.89 4.98 11.69
CA PHE A 150 38.46 5.01 12.00
C PHE A 150 37.66 5.89 11.03
N SER A 151 38.24 7.01 10.56
CA SER A 151 37.60 7.91 9.59
C SER A 151 37.37 7.24 8.23
N THR A 152 38.35 6.50 7.73
CA THR A 152 38.26 5.77 6.46
C THR A 152 37.40 4.52 6.61
N SER A 153 37.35 3.92 7.80
CA SER A 153 36.39 2.84 8.10
C SER A 153 34.94 3.31 8.07
N LEU A 154 34.66 4.51 8.57
CA LEU A 154 33.33 5.12 8.45
C LEU A 154 32.93 5.31 6.97
N LEU A 155 33.88 5.76 6.14
CA LEU A 155 33.68 5.91 4.70
C LEU A 155 33.46 4.56 4.00
N ALA A 156 34.22 3.53 4.38
CA ALA A 156 34.05 2.17 3.87
C ALA A 156 32.65 1.63 4.14
N VAL A 157 32.13 1.79 5.36
CA VAL A 157 30.76 1.37 5.70
C VAL A 157 29.70 2.18 4.95
N TYR A 158 29.95 3.47 4.70
CA TYR A 158 29.08 4.27 3.85
C TYR A 158 29.02 3.74 2.41
N PHE A 159 30.15 3.37 1.80
CA PHE A 159 30.16 2.72 0.49
C PHE A 159 29.46 1.35 0.51
N MET A 160 29.65 0.57 1.57
CA MET A 160 28.91 -0.68 1.73
C MET A 160 27.38 -0.46 1.81
N LEU A 161 26.93 0.65 2.39
CA LEU A 161 25.51 0.99 2.48
C LEU A 161 24.89 1.30 1.11
N THR A 162 25.67 1.84 0.16
CA THR A 162 25.23 2.02 -1.23
C THR A 162 25.33 0.74 -2.07
N GLY A 163 25.81 -0.36 -1.47
CA GLY A 163 25.98 -1.66 -2.12
C GLY A 163 27.38 -1.90 -2.69
N ASP A 164 28.31 -0.97 -2.51
CA ASP A 164 29.70 -1.15 -2.94
C ASP A 164 30.51 -1.93 -1.87
N SER A 165 30.89 -3.15 -2.20
CA SER A 165 31.72 -4.01 -1.34
C SER A 165 33.23 -3.89 -1.60
N SER A 166 33.66 -2.93 -2.41
CA SER A 166 35.08 -2.71 -2.77
C SER A 166 35.98 -2.66 -1.53
N ALA A 167 35.55 -1.96 -0.49
CA ALA A 167 36.30 -1.76 0.75
C ALA A 167 36.63 -3.04 1.55
N VAL A 168 35.95 -4.16 1.28
CA VAL A 168 36.18 -5.46 1.94
C VAL A 168 36.49 -6.58 0.94
N SER A 169 36.63 -6.25 -0.34
CA SER A 169 36.82 -7.22 -1.43
C SER A 169 38.23 -7.81 -1.46
N SER A 170 39.22 -7.12 -0.86
CA SER A 170 40.62 -7.56 -0.80
C SER A 170 40.84 -8.83 0.04
N TRP A 171 39.90 -9.19 0.91
CA TRP A 171 40.03 -10.36 1.78
C TRP A 171 39.39 -11.62 1.20
N VAL A 172 40.10 -12.74 1.32
CA VAL A 172 39.55 -14.05 0.96
C VAL A 172 38.53 -14.50 2.01
N TYR A 173 37.24 -14.51 1.64
CA TYR A 173 36.12 -14.86 2.53
C TYR A 173 36.23 -16.25 3.15
N LYS A 174 36.81 -17.22 2.43
CA LYS A 174 36.98 -18.59 2.93
C LYS A 174 37.75 -18.67 4.25
N ASN A 175 38.72 -17.78 4.42
CA ASN A 175 39.63 -17.82 5.58
C ASN A 175 39.13 -16.92 6.72
N ASN A 176 38.19 -16.01 6.45
CA ASN A 176 37.74 -14.98 7.37
C ASN A 176 36.26 -15.12 7.70
N TRP A 177 35.90 -16.15 8.47
CA TRP A 177 34.50 -16.43 8.83
C TRP A 177 33.83 -15.25 9.56
N MET A 178 34.58 -14.53 10.41
CA MET A 178 34.08 -13.37 11.16
C MET A 178 33.71 -12.22 10.22
N LEU A 179 34.52 -11.97 9.18
CA LEU A 179 34.23 -10.96 8.16
C LEU A 179 32.96 -11.33 7.39
N VAL A 180 32.86 -12.58 6.93
CA VAL A 180 31.67 -13.07 6.23
C VAL A 180 30.42 -12.92 7.10
N PHE A 181 30.51 -13.27 8.38
CA PHE A 181 29.41 -13.10 9.33
C PHE A 181 28.99 -11.63 9.48
N LEU A 182 29.95 -10.71 9.65
CA LEU A 182 29.66 -9.27 9.73
C LEU A 182 29.02 -8.77 8.43
N MET A 183 29.47 -9.22 7.27
CA MET A 183 28.91 -8.84 5.96
C MET A 183 27.46 -9.32 5.79
N VAL A 184 27.17 -10.56 6.18
CA VAL A 184 25.81 -11.13 6.11
C VAL A 184 24.87 -10.36 7.03
N ILE A 185 25.30 -10.10 8.27
CA ILE A 185 24.50 -9.32 9.23
C ILE A 185 24.32 -7.87 8.75
N PHE A 186 25.39 -7.24 8.25
CA PHE A 186 25.33 -5.90 7.71
C PHE A 186 24.29 -5.80 6.60
N SER A 187 24.39 -6.66 5.57
CA SER A 187 23.45 -6.66 4.45
C SER A 187 21.99 -6.90 4.88
N PHE A 188 21.77 -7.80 5.86
CA PHE A 188 20.43 -8.03 6.40
C PHE A 188 19.86 -6.76 7.08
N PHE A 189 20.62 -6.13 7.97
CA PHE A 189 20.13 -4.97 8.70
C PHE A 189 20.05 -3.72 7.83
N THR A 190 21.05 -3.44 6.99
CA THR A 190 21.08 -2.20 6.20
C THR A 190 20.26 -2.37 4.92
N THR A 191 20.67 -3.27 4.02
CA THR A 191 20.06 -3.41 2.70
C THR A 191 18.65 -3.98 2.75
N ILE A 192 18.44 -5.06 3.49
CA ILE A 192 17.14 -5.76 3.49
C ILE A 192 16.14 -5.06 4.43
N TYR A 193 16.56 -4.67 5.63
CA TYR A 193 15.64 -4.11 6.61
C TYR A 193 15.58 -2.58 6.56
N LEU A 194 16.67 -1.88 6.86
CA LEU A 194 16.64 -0.43 7.08
C LEU A 194 16.40 0.38 5.79
N LEU A 195 17.04 0.07 4.67
CA LEU A 195 16.80 0.79 3.42
C LEU A 195 15.37 0.58 2.90
N ASN A 196 14.83 -0.64 3.02
CA ASN A 196 13.44 -0.90 2.66
C ASN A 196 12.46 -0.19 3.61
N LEU A 197 12.73 -0.22 4.92
CA LEU A 197 11.95 0.53 5.90
C LEU A 197 12.03 2.04 5.63
N PHE A 198 13.19 2.56 5.27
CA PHE A 198 13.41 3.95 4.91
C PHE A 198 12.53 4.35 3.72
N ILE A 199 12.51 3.55 2.65
CA ILE A 199 11.68 3.79 1.47
C ILE A 199 10.19 3.82 1.86
N THR A 200 9.74 2.90 2.72
CA THR A 200 8.34 2.89 3.20
C THR A 200 8.02 4.13 4.04
N LEU A 201 8.87 4.48 5.00
CA LEU A 201 8.69 5.67 5.84
C LEU A 201 8.72 6.96 5.02
N LEU A 202 9.59 7.02 4.00
CA LEU A 202 9.68 8.12 3.05
C LEU A 202 8.37 8.27 2.28
N GLY A 203 7.81 7.17 1.75
CA GLY A 203 6.52 7.17 1.06
C GLY A 203 5.39 7.71 1.92
N ILE A 204 5.25 7.19 3.15
CA ILE A 204 4.22 7.65 4.11
C ILE A 204 4.42 9.13 4.46
N ALA A 205 5.66 9.55 4.73
CA ALA A 205 5.95 10.93 5.07
C ALA A 205 5.60 11.89 3.91
N VAL A 206 5.88 11.50 2.67
CA VAL A 206 5.51 12.26 1.47
C VAL A 206 3.98 12.37 1.36
N ASP A 207 3.26 11.25 1.47
CA ASP A 207 1.80 11.25 1.36
C ASP A 207 1.14 12.16 2.42
N GLU A 208 1.64 12.15 3.66
CA GLU A 208 1.10 12.98 4.73
C GLU A 208 1.49 14.47 4.62
N THR A 209 2.60 14.80 3.96
CA THR A 209 3.11 16.18 3.81
C THR A 209 2.71 16.83 2.49
N ASN A 210 2.24 16.04 1.53
CA ASN A 210 1.68 16.50 0.27
C ASN A 210 0.22 16.98 0.45
N ASN A 211 -0.01 17.86 1.42
CA ASN A 211 -1.27 18.54 1.64
C ASN A 211 -1.11 20.05 1.40
N GLU A 212 -2.17 20.68 0.89
CA GLU A 212 -2.21 22.13 0.66
C GLU A 212 -1.93 22.91 1.97
N GLU A 213 -2.35 22.36 3.11
CA GLU A 213 -2.14 22.93 4.44
C GLU A 213 -0.65 23.09 4.79
N SER A 214 0.21 22.11 4.54
CA SER A 214 1.65 22.22 4.84
C SER A 214 2.31 23.30 3.99
N PHE A 215 1.89 23.43 2.73
CA PHE A 215 2.38 24.49 1.86
C PHE A 215 1.93 25.88 2.33
N LEU A 216 0.65 26.03 2.71
CA LEU A 216 0.12 27.26 3.28
C LEU A 216 0.82 27.63 4.60
N GLN A 217 1.12 26.65 5.44
CA GLN A 217 1.86 26.87 6.68
C GLN A 217 3.27 27.40 6.41
N LEU A 218 4.02 26.80 5.48
CA LEU A 218 5.34 27.28 5.06
C LEU A 218 5.25 28.72 4.52
N LYS A 219 4.24 29.01 3.69
CA LYS A 219 4.01 30.34 3.12
C LYS A 219 3.69 31.37 4.21
N CYS A 220 2.88 31.01 5.20
CA CYS A 220 2.58 31.86 6.35
C CYS A 220 3.82 32.14 7.21
N GLU A 221 4.66 31.12 7.44
CA GLU A 221 5.91 31.28 8.18
C GLU A 221 6.85 32.27 7.48
N ILE A 222 7.09 32.07 6.18
CA ILE A 222 7.89 33.00 5.36
C ILE A 222 7.30 34.41 5.37
N LEU A 223 5.98 34.55 5.21
CA LEU A 223 5.34 35.86 5.19
C LEU A 223 5.45 36.58 6.54
N SER A 224 5.33 35.84 7.65
CA SER A 224 5.52 36.37 9.00
C SER A 224 6.96 36.84 9.23
N GLU A 225 7.94 36.11 8.70
CA GLU A 225 9.35 36.49 8.78
C GLU A 225 9.63 37.77 7.99
N ILE A 226 9.12 37.86 6.76
CA ILE A 226 9.21 39.06 5.91
C ILE A 226 8.56 40.24 6.64
N GLU A 227 7.34 40.07 7.15
CA GLU A 227 6.65 41.11 7.88
C GLU A 227 7.48 41.62 9.05
N LEU A 228 8.04 40.71 9.86
CA LEU A 228 8.68 41.03 11.13
C LEU A 228 10.11 41.58 10.97
N PHE A 229 10.89 41.11 9.98
CA PHE A 229 12.31 41.46 9.83
C PHE A 229 12.64 42.29 8.59
N TRP A 230 11.87 42.16 7.49
CA TRP A 230 12.25 42.71 6.19
C TRP A 230 11.43 43.92 5.75
N ILE A 231 10.28 44.19 6.39
CA ILE A 231 9.41 45.32 6.07
C ILE A 231 9.70 46.54 6.98
N LEU A 232 9.92 47.70 6.37
CA LEU A 232 10.15 48.96 7.07
C LEU A 232 8.85 49.51 7.71
N PRO A 233 8.93 50.31 8.80
CA PRO A 233 7.75 50.81 9.50
C PRO A 233 6.75 51.59 8.62
N TYR A 234 7.23 52.27 7.58
CA TYR A 234 6.33 52.97 6.64
C TYR A 234 5.62 52.02 5.67
N GLN A 235 6.24 50.90 5.30
CA GLN A 235 5.63 49.87 4.45
C GLN A 235 4.55 49.09 5.21
N ARG A 236 4.76 48.81 6.51
CA ARG A 236 3.71 48.20 7.37
C ARG A 236 2.45 49.04 7.51
N ARG A 237 2.57 50.36 7.36
CA ARG A 237 1.44 51.31 7.44
C ARG A 237 0.70 51.49 6.12
N LYS A 238 1.12 50.82 5.04
CA LYS A 238 0.46 50.90 3.75
C LYS A 238 -0.81 50.03 3.73
N LYS A 239 -1.97 50.69 3.66
CA LYS A 239 -3.29 50.02 3.62
C LYS A 239 -3.51 49.08 2.44
N ASN A 240 -2.76 49.23 1.34
CA ASN A 240 -2.86 48.33 0.19
C ASN A 240 -2.08 47.03 0.36
N TRP A 241 -1.11 46.97 1.28
CA TRP A 241 -0.36 45.75 1.62
C TRP A 241 -0.91 45.10 2.90
N PHE A 242 -1.36 45.93 3.84
CA PHE A 242 -1.99 45.51 5.09
C PHE A 242 -3.44 46.04 5.13
N PRO A 243 -4.38 45.36 4.45
CA PRO A 243 -5.76 45.78 4.45
C PRO A 243 -6.39 45.61 5.84
N GLU A 244 -7.25 46.54 6.24
CA GLU A 244 -8.03 46.45 7.49
C GLU A 244 -9.07 45.33 7.44
N ILE A 245 -9.47 44.90 6.24
CA ILE A 245 -10.49 43.87 6.00
C ILE A 245 -9.94 42.86 4.99
N LEU A 246 -9.90 41.59 5.39
CA LEU A 246 -9.57 40.45 4.54
C LEU A 246 -10.87 39.74 4.14
N TYR A 247 -11.13 39.64 2.84
CA TYR A 247 -12.23 38.81 2.33
C TYR A 247 -11.68 37.41 2.11
N TYR A 248 -12.27 36.41 2.77
CA TYR A 248 -11.95 35.01 2.55
C TYR A 248 -13.20 34.28 2.04
N GLU A 249 -12.99 33.35 1.12
CA GLU A 249 -14.06 32.47 0.67
C GLU A 249 -14.23 31.35 1.71
N ALA A 250 -15.41 31.30 2.32
CA ALA A 250 -15.75 30.32 3.35
C ALA A 250 -16.76 29.33 2.80
N SER A 251 -16.67 28.07 3.21
CA SER A 251 -17.78 27.15 2.97
C SER A 251 -19.04 27.63 3.71
N VAL A 252 -20.22 27.40 3.12
CA VAL A 252 -21.50 27.74 3.77
C VAL A 252 -21.63 27.04 5.14
N HIS A 253 -21.00 25.87 5.31
CA HIS A 253 -21.00 25.14 6.56
C HIS A 253 -20.20 25.83 7.66
N GLU A 254 -18.97 26.26 7.36
CA GLU A 254 -18.12 27.02 8.29
C GLU A 254 -18.75 28.36 8.64
N LEU A 255 -19.28 29.08 7.66
CA LEU A 255 -20.00 30.33 7.87
C LEU A 255 -21.11 30.14 8.91
N LYS A 256 -21.94 29.10 8.77
CA LYS A 256 -23.00 28.76 9.74
C LYS A 256 -22.45 28.45 11.13
N LYS A 257 -21.32 27.75 11.24
CA LYS A 257 -20.67 27.45 12.53
C LYS A 257 -20.18 28.72 13.21
N TYR A 258 -19.56 29.64 12.47
CA TYR A 258 -19.13 30.93 13.00
C TYR A 258 -20.29 31.81 13.41
N LEU A 259 -21.36 31.87 12.60
CA LEU A 259 -22.58 32.60 12.95
C LEU A 259 -23.22 32.08 14.23
N LYS A 260 -23.29 30.75 14.41
CA LYS A 260 -23.78 30.14 15.65
C LYS A 260 -22.94 30.57 16.86
N LYS A 261 -21.60 30.51 16.76
CA LYS A 261 -20.71 30.98 17.82
C LYS A 261 -20.91 32.46 18.15
N ILE A 262 -21.07 33.32 17.14
CA ILE A 262 -21.32 34.76 17.33
C ILE A 262 -22.68 35.01 18.01
N THR A 263 -23.66 34.14 17.78
CA THR A 263 -25.00 34.26 18.39
C THR A 263 -25.03 33.74 19.82
N GLU A 264 -24.13 32.82 20.18
CA GLU A 264 -24.02 32.23 21.52
C GLU A 264 -23.11 33.05 22.46
N ASP A 265 -22.21 33.87 21.91
CA ASP A 265 -21.20 34.63 22.66
C ASP A 265 -21.28 36.14 22.37
N ASP A 266 -21.93 36.87 23.28
CA ASP A 266 -22.16 38.32 23.19
C ASP A 266 -20.85 39.13 23.18
N GLU A 267 -19.75 38.60 23.74
CA GLU A 267 -18.46 39.28 23.78
C GLU A 267 -17.81 39.32 22.39
N ILE A 268 -17.96 38.25 21.61
CA ILE A 268 -17.50 38.21 20.22
C ILE A 268 -18.32 39.16 19.36
N PHE A 269 -19.65 39.19 19.56
CA PHE A 269 -20.53 40.08 18.81
C PHE A 269 -20.15 41.55 19.04
N GLU A 270 -19.88 41.94 20.29
CA GLU A 270 -19.51 43.31 20.61
C GLU A 270 -18.16 43.77 20.04
N ASN A 271 -17.24 42.83 19.80
CA ASN A 271 -15.93 43.12 19.20
C ASN A 271 -15.95 43.25 17.66
N LEU A 272 -17.09 43.00 17.00
CA LEU A 272 -17.20 43.13 15.54
C LEU A 272 -17.21 44.58 15.05
N LEU A 273 -16.67 44.80 13.85
CA LEU A 273 -16.71 46.12 13.19
C LEU A 273 -18.16 46.63 13.04
N PRO A 274 -18.42 47.93 13.23
CA PRO A 274 -19.78 48.50 13.15
C PRO A 274 -20.49 48.23 11.81
N SER A 275 -19.73 48.27 10.72
CA SER A 275 -20.21 47.97 9.36
C SER A 275 -20.67 46.52 9.21
N VAL A 276 -19.99 45.59 9.90
CA VAL A 276 -20.32 44.16 9.90
C VAL A 276 -21.51 43.89 10.82
N LYS A 277 -21.55 44.47 12.02
CA LYS A 277 -22.70 44.40 12.94
C LYS A 277 -24.01 44.81 12.25
N LYS A 278 -24.00 45.95 11.55
CA LYS A 278 -25.19 46.47 10.84
C LYS A 278 -25.64 45.54 9.71
N LYS A 279 -24.71 44.93 8.97
CA LYS A 279 -25.02 43.95 7.92
C LYS A 279 -25.55 42.65 8.50
N LEU A 280 -24.94 42.16 9.59
CA LEU A 280 -25.39 40.97 10.30
C LEU A 280 -26.79 41.15 10.87
N GLN A 281 -27.08 42.28 11.55
CA GLN A 281 -28.42 42.60 12.09
C GLN A 281 -29.51 42.56 11.00
N ASN A 282 -29.18 42.96 9.77
CA ASN A 282 -30.11 42.88 8.65
C ASN A 282 -30.27 41.45 8.10
N LEU A 283 -29.23 40.61 8.18
CA LEU A 283 -29.21 39.23 7.66
C LEU A 283 -29.64 38.17 8.70
N PHE A 284 -29.60 38.50 9.99
CA PHE A 284 -29.99 37.62 11.10
C PHE A 284 -31.38 37.00 10.94
N PRO A 285 -32.44 37.73 10.55
CA PRO A 285 -33.77 37.12 10.37
C PRO A 285 -33.79 36.05 9.26
N GLU A 286 -33.14 36.30 8.11
CA GLU A 286 -33.03 35.32 7.02
C GLU A 286 -32.18 34.10 7.40
N ILE A 287 -31.11 34.30 8.18
CA ILE A 287 -30.24 33.22 8.66
C ILE A 287 -30.96 32.33 9.68
N LYS A 288 -31.82 32.91 10.52
CA LYS A 288 -32.58 32.15 11.55
C LYS A 288 -33.63 31.25 10.90
N GLU A 289 -34.38 31.75 9.92
CA GLU A 289 -35.29 30.93 9.11
C GLU A 289 -34.55 29.79 8.40
N LEU A 290 -33.36 30.06 7.84
CA LEU A 290 -32.52 29.03 7.20
C LEU A 290 -31.93 27.98 8.16
N ALA A 291 -31.79 28.30 9.46
CA ALA A 291 -31.36 27.36 10.48
C ALA A 291 -32.52 26.43 10.89
N GLU A 292 -33.71 26.99 11.12
CA GLU A 292 -34.93 26.24 11.42
C GLU A 292 -35.27 25.25 10.29
N ILE A 293 -35.15 25.67 9.02
CA ILE A 293 -35.34 24.80 7.85
C ILE A 293 -34.34 23.62 7.82
N LYS A 294 -33.11 23.82 8.33
CA LYS A 294 -32.08 22.76 8.34
C LYS A 294 -32.34 21.72 9.43
N ASP A 295 -32.82 22.16 10.60
CA ASP A 295 -33.20 21.26 11.68
C ASP A 295 -34.42 20.42 11.29
N SER A 296 -35.41 21.02 10.63
CA SER A 296 -36.51 20.26 10.02
C SER A 296 -36.04 19.24 8.98
N ASN A 297 -35.03 19.56 8.16
CA ASN A 297 -34.46 18.61 7.19
C ASN A 297 -33.71 17.44 7.86
N LYS A 298 -33.11 17.66 9.04
CA LYS A 298 -32.49 16.58 9.82
C LYS A 298 -33.55 15.65 10.40
N GLU A 299 -34.61 16.20 10.97
CA GLU A 299 -35.77 15.43 11.45
C GLU A 299 -36.43 14.62 10.33
N ILE A 300 -36.55 15.19 9.12
CA ILE A 300 -37.05 14.48 7.93
C ILE A 300 -36.12 13.32 7.54
N LYS A 301 -34.79 13.50 7.63
CA LYS A 301 -33.83 12.44 7.30
C LYS A 301 -33.89 11.30 8.31
N ASP A 302 -34.00 11.62 9.58
CA ASP A 302 -34.10 10.63 10.66
C ASP A 302 -35.44 9.86 10.54
N SER A 303 -36.55 10.57 10.29
CA SER A 303 -37.86 9.97 10.00
C SER A 303 -37.84 9.07 8.76
N LYS A 304 -37.06 9.44 7.73
CA LYS A 304 -36.94 8.64 6.50
C LYS A 304 -36.24 7.30 6.74
N GLU A 305 -35.20 7.27 7.58
CA GLU A 305 -34.55 5.99 7.92
C GLU A 305 -35.40 5.14 8.86
N GLU A 306 -36.15 5.74 9.77
CA GLU A 306 -37.11 5.02 10.62
C GLU A 306 -38.24 4.37 9.78
N ILE A 307 -38.77 5.10 8.78
CA ILE A 307 -39.74 4.58 7.81
C ILE A 307 -39.12 3.44 6.98
N LYS A 308 -37.87 3.58 6.55
CA LYS A 308 -37.18 2.56 5.75
C LYS A 308 -36.96 1.27 6.54
N ASP A 309 -36.57 1.37 7.80
CA ASP A 309 -36.41 0.22 8.69
C ASP A 309 -37.76 -0.46 8.96
N THR A 310 -38.83 0.33 9.14
CA THR A 310 -40.20 -0.18 9.28
C THR A 310 -40.67 -0.91 8.01
N ILE A 311 -40.42 -0.35 6.83
CA ILE A 311 -40.75 -0.99 5.54
C ILE A 311 -39.96 -2.28 5.37
N LYS A 312 -38.69 -2.31 5.79
CA LYS A 312 -37.86 -3.50 5.71
C LYS A 312 -38.38 -4.61 6.63
N ALA A 313 -38.75 -4.28 7.87
CA ALA A 313 -39.35 -5.22 8.81
C ALA A 313 -40.68 -5.77 8.28
N GLN A 314 -41.57 -4.91 7.76
CA GLN A 314 -42.83 -5.33 7.15
C GLN A 314 -42.61 -6.22 5.92
N LYS A 315 -41.63 -5.90 5.07
CA LYS A 315 -41.29 -6.71 3.90
C LYS A 315 -40.80 -8.10 4.31
N ASP A 316 -39.96 -8.20 5.34
CA ASP A 316 -39.41 -9.46 5.82
C ASP A 316 -40.51 -10.34 6.46
N GLU A 317 -41.45 -9.73 7.19
CA GLU A 317 -42.64 -10.41 7.72
C GLU A 317 -43.53 -10.95 6.59
N LEU A 318 -43.82 -10.12 5.58
CA LEU A 318 -44.63 -10.52 4.42
C LEU A 318 -43.98 -11.65 3.59
N ILE A 319 -42.64 -11.64 3.46
CA ILE A 319 -41.88 -12.73 2.82
C ILE A 319 -41.99 -14.03 3.64
N LYS A 320 -41.97 -13.94 4.97
CA LYS A 320 -42.10 -15.09 5.86
C LYS A 320 -43.49 -15.72 5.74
N ASP A 321 -44.53 -14.89 5.71
CA ASP A 321 -45.92 -15.34 5.55
C ASP A 321 -46.17 -15.97 4.18
N LEU A 322 -45.64 -15.36 3.11
CA LEU A 322 -45.71 -15.93 1.75
C LEU A 322 -45.00 -17.29 1.64
N LYS A 323 -43.86 -17.46 2.32
CA LYS A 323 -43.17 -18.77 2.37
C LYS A 323 -44.00 -19.81 3.11
N ALA A 324 -44.57 -19.46 4.26
CA ALA A 324 -45.43 -20.36 5.02
C ALA A 324 -46.66 -20.80 4.20
N GLN A 325 -47.35 -19.86 3.56
CA GLN A 325 -48.49 -20.18 2.67
C GLN A 325 -48.08 -21.07 1.49
N LYS A 326 -46.92 -20.79 0.88
CA LYS A 326 -46.40 -21.60 -0.22
C LYS A 326 -46.10 -23.03 0.24
N ASP A 327 -45.48 -23.20 1.40
CA ASP A 327 -45.13 -24.52 1.93
C ASP A 327 -46.37 -25.32 2.33
N GLU A 328 -47.38 -24.67 2.90
CA GLU A 328 -48.68 -25.28 3.20
C GLU A 328 -49.41 -25.69 1.91
N SER A 329 -49.46 -24.82 0.91
CA SER A 329 -50.04 -25.13 -0.41
C SER A 329 -49.31 -26.29 -1.12
N LEU A 330 -47.97 -26.36 -1.00
CA LEU A 330 -47.16 -27.46 -1.55
C LEU A 330 -47.48 -28.78 -0.86
N LYS A 331 -47.69 -28.76 0.46
CA LYS A 331 -48.05 -29.93 1.24
C LYS A 331 -49.44 -30.46 0.86
N ASP A 332 -50.41 -29.56 0.69
CA ASP A 332 -51.76 -29.90 0.25
C ASP A 332 -51.77 -30.45 -1.18
N LEU A 333 -51.02 -29.82 -2.10
CA LEU A 333 -50.91 -30.29 -3.48
C LEU A 333 -50.28 -31.69 -3.54
N LYS A 334 -49.28 -31.95 -2.70
CA LYS A 334 -48.63 -33.26 -2.62
C LYS A 334 -49.59 -34.33 -2.08
N ALA A 335 -50.38 -34.00 -1.06
CA ALA A 335 -51.40 -34.91 -0.55
C ALA A 335 -52.46 -35.25 -1.62
N GLN A 336 -52.90 -34.25 -2.41
CA GLN A 336 -53.82 -34.49 -3.53
C GLN A 336 -53.20 -35.37 -4.63
N ILE A 337 -51.93 -35.16 -4.96
CA ILE A 337 -51.21 -36.01 -5.93
C ILE A 337 -51.10 -37.45 -5.42
N ASP A 338 -50.77 -37.66 -4.14
CA ASP A 338 -50.66 -38.99 -3.54
C ASP A 338 -52.02 -39.73 -3.54
N GLU A 339 -53.11 -39.01 -3.26
CA GLU A 339 -54.48 -39.52 -3.34
C GLU A 339 -54.85 -39.91 -4.78
N LEU A 340 -54.56 -39.05 -5.76
CA LEU A 340 -54.79 -39.33 -7.18
C LEU A 340 -53.98 -40.53 -7.67
N LEU A 341 -52.71 -40.65 -7.28
CA LEU A 341 -51.87 -41.80 -7.62
C LEU A 341 -52.41 -43.10 -7.03
N LYS A 342 -52.91 -43.06 -5.79
CA LYS A 342 -53.54 -44.22 -5.14
C LYS A 342 -54.80 -44.67 -5.88
N ASN A 343 -55.64 -43.72 -6.27
CA ASN A 343 -56.86 -43.99 -7.03
C ASN A 343 -56.57 -44.52 -8.43
N LEU A 344 -55.59 -43.93 -9.13
CA LEU A 344 -55.16 -44.38 -10.46
C LEU A 344 -54.62 -45.82 -10.40
N LYS A 345 -53.83 -46.13 -9.38
CA LYS A 345 -53.29 -47.48 -9.19
C LYS A 345 -54.41 -48.51 -8.95
N ALA A 346 -55.39 -48.18 -8.13
CA ALA A 346 -56.56 -49.04 -7.91
C ALA A 346 -57.35 -49.28 -9.22
N GLN A 347 -57.56 -48.24 -10.03
CA GLN A 347 -58.24 -48.37 -11.33
C GLN A 347 -57.45 -49.22 -12.33
N ILE A 348 -56.12 -49.07 -12.37
CA ILE A 348 -55.25 -49.88 -13.23
C ILE A 348 -55.29 -51.35 -12.80
N ASP A 349 -55.20 -51.63 -11.50
CA ASP A 349 -55.25 -52.99 -10.96
C ASP A 349 -56.58 -53.68 -11.27
N GLU A 350 -57.71 -52.96 -11.16
CA GLU A 350 -59.04 -53.47 -11.49
C GLU A 350 -59.21 -53.71 -13.00
N SER A 351 -58.83 -52.73 -13.84
CA SER A 351 -58.89 -52.82 -15.30
C SER A 351 -58.00 -53.93 -15.88
N LEU A 352 -56.78 -54.09 -15.35
CA LEU A 352 -55.88 -55.17 -15.76
C LEU A 352 -56.44 -56.53 -15.33
N LYS A 353 -57.00 -56.64 -14.12
CA LYS A 353 -57.59 -57.88 -13.64
C LYS A 353 -58.77 -58.31 -14.49
N ASP A 354 -59.66 -57.39 -14.86
CA ASP A 354 -60.82 -57.67 -15.68
C ASP A 354 -60.44 -58.01 -17.12
N LYS A 355 -59.49 -57.26 -17.73
CA LYS A 355 -58.99 -57.56 -19.08
C LYS A 355 -58.24 -58.88 -19.15
N LEU A 356 -57.39 -59.20 -18.17
CA LEU A 356 -56.64 -60.45 -18.14
C LEU A 356 -57.59 -61.64 -17.98
N LYS A 357 -58.62 -61.49 -17.13
CA LYS A 357 -59.65 -62.52 -16.94
C LYS A 357 -60.44 -62.77 -18.23
N ALA A 358 -60.88 -61.71 -18.92
CA ALA A 358 -61.58 -61.83 -20.19
C ALA A 358 -60.73 -62.48 -21.29
N GLN A 359 -59.44 -62.09 -21.43
CA GLN A 359 -58.53 -62.71 -22.41
C GLN A 359 -58.24 -64.18 -22.11
N ILE A 360 -58.11 -64.55 -20.83
CA ILE A 360 -57.89 -65.94 -20.43
C ILE A 360 -59.14 -66.77 -20.73
N ASP A 361 -60.33 -66.28 -20.39
CA ASP A 361 -61.59 -66.99 -20.62
C ASP A 361 -61.87 -67.18 -22.12
N GLU A 362 -61.64 -66.16 -22.96
CA GLU A 362 -61.83 -66.22 -24.42
C GLU A 362 -60.79 -67.14 -25.09
N SER A 363 -59.51 -67.03 -24.73
CA SER A 363 -58.43 -67.88 -25.27
C SER A 363 -58.58 -69.35 -24.89
N LEU A 364 -59.00 -69.65 -23.64
CA LEU A 364 -59.27 -71.02 -23.21
C LEU A 364 -60.50 -71.58 -23.90
N ALA A 365 -61.58 -70.79 -24.03
CA ALA A 365 -62.80 -71.22 -24.70
C ALA A 365 -62.54 -71.58 -26.17
N ASP A 366 -61.83 -70.73 -26.91
CA ASP A 366 -61.54 -70.97 -28.33
C ASP A 366 -60.57 -72.15 -28.54
N ARG A 367 -59.54 -72.27 -27.70
CA ARG A 367 -58.61 -73.42 -27.79
C ARG A 367 -59.27 -74.74 -27.45
N LEU A 368 -60.12 -74.78 -26.42
CA LEU A 368 -60.88 -75.99 -26.07
C LEU A 368 -61.85 -76.35 -27.19
N LYS A 369 -62.53 -75.36 -27.78
CA LYS A 369 -63.47 -75.60 -28.88
C LYS A 369 -62.76 -76.16 -30.11
N ILE A 370 -61.63 -75.59 -30.51
CA ILE A 370 -60.82 -76.09 -31.64
C ILE A 370 -60.30 -77.49 -31.37
N GLN A 371 -59.76 -77.77 -30.17
CA GLN A 371 -59.25 -79.11 -29.85
C GLN A 371 -60.35 -80.18 -29.80
N ILE A 372 -61.55 -79.82 -29.31
CA ILE A 372 -62.71 -80.72 -29.30
C ILE A 372 -63.19 -80.99 -30.74
N ASP A 373 -63.32 -79.95 -31.56
CA ASP A 373 -63.77 -80.08 -32.95
C ASP A 373 -62.80 -80.93 -33.78
N ASP A 374 -61.48 -80.75 -33.63
CA ASP A 374 -60.47 -81.55 -34.34
C ASP A 374 -60.44 -83.01 -33.86
N ALA A 375 -60.60 -83.25 -32.56
CA ALA A 375 -60.65 -84.60 -31.99
C ALA A 375 -61.92 -85.37 -32.38
N LEU A 376 -63.04 -84.67 -32.57
CA LEU A 376 -64.32 -85.28 -32.97
C LEU A 376 -64.49 -85.42 -34.48
N LYS A 377 -63.65 -84.76 -35.29
CA LYS A 377 -63.74 -84.79 -36.75
C LYS A 377 -63.54 -86.18 -37.35
N ASP A 378 -62.48 -86.89 -36.94
CA ASP A 378 -62.17 -88.23 -37.46
C ASP A 378 -63.21 -89.32 -37.03
N PRO A 379 -63.69 -89.34 -35.77
CA PRO A 379 -64.81 -90.19 -35.37
C PRO A 379 -66.10 -89.91 -36.14
N ILE A 380 -66.48 -88.64 -36.32
CA ILE A 380 -67.73 -88.26 -36.99
C ILE A 380 -67.68 -88.61 -38.49
N ASP A 381 -66.56 -88.37 -39.17
CA ASP A 381 -66.41 -88.74 -40.58
C ASP A 381 -66.43 -90.26 -40.80
N LYS A 382 -65.86 -91.05 -39.87
CA LYS A 382 -65.98 -92.52 -39.90
C LYS A 382 -67.41 -92.98 -39.66
N PHE A 383 -68.14 -92.31 -38.77
CA PHE A 383 -69.54 -92.63 -38.49
C PHE A 383 -70.44 -92.32 -39.71
N ASN A 384 -70.25 -91.15 -40.34
CA ASN A 384 -70.99 -90.75 -41.55
C ASN A 384 -70.71 -91.69 -42.73
N LYS A 385 -69.45 -92.13 -42.93
CA LYS A 385 -69.12 -93.14 -43.94
C LYS A 385 -69.74 -94.51 -43.66
N LEU A 386 -69.97 -94.86 -42.39
CA LEU A 386 -70.66 -96.09 -42.03
C LEU A 386 -72.16 -96.00 -42.37
N ILE A 387 -72.78 -94.83 -42.15
CA ILE A 387 -74.19 -94.57 -42.52
C ILE A 387 -74.37 -94.65 -44.04
N GLU A 388 -73.48 -94.03 -44.82
CA GLU A 388 -73.51 -94.11 -46.29
C GLU A 388 -73.36 -95.55 -46.81
N PHE A 389 -72.57 -96.38 -46.12
CA PHE A 389 -72.40 -97.79 -46.48
C PHE A 389 -73.63 -98.65 -46.13
N ILE A 390 -74.40 -98.26 -45.11
CA ILE A 390 -75.65 -98.92 -44.72
C ILE A 390 -76.79 -98.53 -45.68
N GLU A 391 -76.94 -97.24 -46.02
CA GLU A 391 -77.96 -96.78 -46.98
C GLU A 391 -77.73 -97.33 -48.39
N LYS A 392 -76.48 -97.54 -48.80
CA LYS A 392 -76.15 -98.14 -50.10
C LYS A 392 -76.43 -99.66 -50.17
N LYS A 393 -76.65 -100.32 -49.04
CA LYS A 393 -76.94 -101.78 -48.97
C LYS A 393 -78.43 -102.12 -48.94
N GLU A 394 -79.31 -101.13 -48.80
CA GLU A 394 -80.77 -101.29 -48.87
C GLU A 394 -81.36 -100.98 -50.26
N SER A 395 -80.50 -100.76 -51.29
CA SER A 395 -80.91 -100.49 -52.68
C SER A 395 -80.53 -101.59 -53.69
N GLU A 396 -80.36 -102.83 -53.24
CA GLU A 396 -80.37 -104.06 -54.07
C GLU A 396 -81.31 -105.13 -53.51
#